data_AF-A0A6I2Y5X1-F1
#
_entry.id   AF-A0A6I2Y5X1-F1
#
_cell.length_a   1.000
_cell.length_b   1.000
_cell.length_c   1.000
_cell.angle_alpha   90.00
_cell.angle_beta   90.00
_cell.angle_gamma   90.00
#
_symmetry.space_group_name_H-M   'P 1'
#
loop_
_entity.id
_entity.type
_entity.pdbx_description
1 polymer ?
#
loop_
_entity_poly.entity_id
_entity_poly.type
_entity_poly.pdbx_seq_one_letter_code
_entity_poly.pdbx_strand_id
1 'polypeptide(L)'
;MQPKGSTSQWHRHAGVRSGEQLTPGERAADRMRNIMGSWPFVFSFFGIMILWAIVNSIFYLGGNNGKHGFDPYPYILLNLFLSMLAGVQAAALLIAAKRADAISSEIAIHTEKNTEEIKRLLQENTELTIAVKHNTDLLEEIHRHVSLLTP
;
A
#
# COMPACT_ATOMS: atom_id res chain seq x y z
N MET A 1 18.63 -17.02 12.18
CA MET A 1 17.18 -16.89 12.42
C MET A 1 16.70 -15.72 11.56
N GLN A 2 15.92 -15.96 10.49
CA GLN A 2 15.49 -14.92 9.55
C GLN A 2 14.27 -14.16 10.12
N PRO A 3 14.24 -12.82 10.07
CA PRO A 3 13.09 -12.06 10.54
C PRO A 3 11.91 -12.24 9.57
N LYS A 4 10.76 -12.63 10.13
CA LYS A 4 9.46 -12.73 9.44
C LYS A 4 9.17 -11.44 8.69
N GLY A 5 8.93 -11.55 7.38
CA GLY A 5 8.54 -10.44 6.51
C GLY A 5 7.36 -9.67 7.10
N SER A 6 7.55 -8.35 7.20
CA SER A 6 6.58 -7.36 7.66
C SER A 6 5.27 -7.47 6.88
N THR A 7 4.22 -7.99 7.52
CA THR A 7 2.85 -7.70 7.10
C THR A 7 2.67 -6.20 7.26
N SER A 8 2.51 -5.47 6.17
CA SER A 8 2.56 -4.01 6.19
C SER A 8 1.48 -3.44 7.11
N GLN A 9 1.87 -2.96 8.30
CA GLN A 9 0.95 -2.39 9.28
C GLN A 9 0.53 -0.94 8.92
N TRP A 10 0.58 -0.57 7.63
CA TRP A 10 0.21 0.76 7.11
C TRP A 10 -1.16 1.24 7.60
N HIS A 11 -2.10 0.31 7.80
CA HIS A 11 -3.45 0.59 8.29
C HIS A 11 -3.51 1.09 9.75
N ARG A 12 -2.43 0.95 10.51
CA ARG A 12 -2.29 1.37 11.92
C ARG A 12 -1.43 2.63 12.10
N HIS A 13 -0.90 3.20 11.02
CA HIS A 13 -0.14 4.46 11.09
C HIS A 13 -1.08 5.63 11.42
N ALA A 14 -0.68 6.45 12.39
CA ALA A 14 -1.50 7.52 12.95
C ALA A 14 -1.98 8.59 11.92
N GLY A 15 -1.31 8.72 10.77
CA GLY A 15 -1.72 9.61 9.67
C GLY A 15 -2.70 9.00 8.67
N VAL A 16 -2.94 7.68 8.70
CA VAL A 16 -3.81 7.01 7.73
C VAL A 16 -5.22 6.91 8.29
N ARG A 17 -6.17 7.64 7.69
CA ARG A 17 -7.61 7.56 8.01
C ARG A 17 -8.08 6.10 7.87
N SER A 18 -8.50 5.50 8.97
CA SER A 18 -9.03 4.13 9.05
C SER A 18 -10.36 4.13 9.81
N GLY A 19 -11.33 3.35 9.33
CA GLY A 19 -12.62 3.16 9.99
C GLY A 19 -13.66 4.24 9.67
N GLU A 20 -14.14 4.94 10.70
CA GLU A 20 -15.35 5.79 10.68
C GLU A 20 -15.22 7.10 9.87
N GLN A 21 -14.04 7.37 9.31
CA GLN A 21 -13.76 8.58 8.52
C GLN A 21 -13.86 8.36 7.00
N LEU A 22 -14.16 7.12 6.58
CA LEU A 22 -14.29 6.69 5.18
C LEU A 22 -15.71 7.00 4.67
N THR A 23 -15.77 7.62 3.50
CA THR A 23 -17.04 7.89 2.81
C THR A 23 -17.77 6.57 2.48
N PRO A 24 -19.11 6.58 2.34
CA PRO A 24 -19.86 5.37 1.99
C PRO A 24 -19.35 4.67 0.73
N GLY A 25 -18.78 5.43 -0.21
CA GLY A 25 -18.14 4.89 -1.43
C GLY A 25 -16.88 4.08 -1.15
N GLU A 26 -16.05 4.50 -0.19
CA GLU A 26 -14.82 3.77 0.17
C GLU A 26 -15.14 2.44 0.89
N ARG A 27 -16.20 2.40 1.71
CA ARG A 27 -16.69 1.13 2.29
C ARG A 27 -17.23 0.16 1.24
N ALA A 28 -17.92 0.68 0.22
CA ALA A 28 -18.41 -0.13 -0.88
C ALA A 28 -17.26 -0.68 -1.73
N ALA A 29 -16.24 0.15 -2.00
CA ALA A 29 -15.03 -0.26 -2.68
C ALA A 29 -14.25 -1.34 -1.91
N ASP A 30 -14.13 -1.21 -0.58
CA ASP A 30 -13.47 -2.21 0.26
C ASP A 30 -14.21 -3.55 0.28
N ARG A 31 -15.54 -3.51 0.36
CA ARG A 31 -16.36 -4.72 0.30
C ARG A 31 -16.29 -5.38 -1.08
N MET A 32 -16.30 -4.59 -2.15
CA MET A 32 -16.15 -5.06 -3.52
C MET A 32 -14.75 -5.64 -3.77
N ARG A 33 -13.71 -5.00 -3.25
CA ARG A 33 -12.32 -5.50 -3.28
C ARG A 33 -12.19 -6.87 -2.61
N ASN A 34 -12.77 -7.04 -1.43
CA ASN A 34 -12.67 -8.30 -0.69
C ASN A 34 -13.40 -9.46 -1.42
N ILE A 35 -14.48 -9.18 -2.14
CA ILE A 35 -15.23 -10.18 -2.92
C ILE A 35 -14.53 -10.48 -4.25
N MET A 36 -14.11 -9.43 -4.97
CA MET A 36 -13.48 -9.50 -6.29
C MET A 36 -12.04 -10.02 -6.25
N GLY A 37 -11.35 -9.89 -5.11
CA GLY A 37 -9.97 -10.35 -4.92
C GLY A 37 -9.82 -11.83 -4.55
N SER A 38 -10.91 -12.58 -4.40
CA SER A 38 -10.83 -14.01 -4.06
C SER A 38 -10.55 -14.87 -5.31
N TRP A 39 -9.62 -15.81 -5.19
CA TRP A 39 -9.36 -16.83 -6.22
C TRP A 39 -10.61 -17.58 -6.72
N PRO A 40 -11.56 -18.01 -5.87
CA PRO A 40 -12.78 -18.67 -6.35
C PRO A 40 -13.71 -17.75 -7.18
N PHE A 41 -13.72 -16.44 -6.92
CA PHE A 41 -14.49 -15.48 -7.72
C PHE A 41 -13.97 -15.40 -9.16
N VAL A 42 -12.65 -15.41 -9.35
CA VAL A 42 -12.01 -15.40 -10.68
C VAL A 42 -12.43 -16.64 -11.48
N PHE A 43 -12.38 -17.83 -10.87
CA PHE A 43 -12.81 -19.06 -11.55
C PHE A 43 -14.31 -19.08 -11.85
N SER A 44 -15.16 -18.58 -10.95
CA SER A 44 -16.59 -18.45 -11.20
C SER A 44 -16.89 -17.51 -12.36
N PHE A 45 -16.14 -16.41 -12.49
CA PHE A 45 -16.29 -15.45 -13.59
C PHE A 45 -15.97 -16.09 -14.95
N PHE A 46 -14.84 -16.79 -15.06
CA PHE A 46 -14.49 -17.54 -16.27
C PHE A 46 -15.48 -18.67 -16.55
N GLY A 47 -15.98 -19.37 -15.52
CA GLY A 47 -16.99 -20.41 -15.65
C GLY A 47 -18.30 -19.89 -16.24
N ILE A 48 -18.80 -18.76 -15.74
CA ILE A 48 -20.00 -18.10 -16.28
C ILE A 48 -19.76 -17.64 -17.73
N MET A 49 -18.58 -17.10 -18.03
CA MET A 49 -18.24 -16.65 -19.39
C MET A 49 -18.21 -17.81 -20.39
N ILE A 50 -17.61 -18.94 -20.03
CA ILE A 50 -17.57 -20.16 -20.84
C ILE A 50 -18.97 -20.76 -20.97
N LEU A 51 -19.74 -20.83 -19.88
CA LEU A 51 -21.12 -21.32 -19.90
C LEU A 51 -22.00 -20.47 -20.82
N TRP A 52 -21.88 -19.15 -20.75
CA TRP A 52 -22.62 -18.23 -21.61
C TRP A 52 -22.24 -18.41 -23.09
N ALA A 53 -20.95 -18.55 -23.39
CA ALA A 53 -20.48 -18.83 -24.74
C ALA A 53 -21.00 -20.17 -25.29
N ILE A 54 -21.06 -21.21 -24.44
CA ILE A 54 -21.59 -22.53 -24.79
C ILE A 54 -23.10 -22.46 -25.03
N VAL A 55 -23.87 -21.87 -24.11
CA VAL A 55 -25.33 -21.71 -24.24
C VAL A 55 -25.68 -20.96 -25.52
N ASN A 56 -24.97 -19.88 -25.81
CA ASN A 56 -25.18 -19.07 -26.98
C ASN A 56 -24.75 -19.79 -28.29
N SER A 57 -23.67 -20.58 -28.25
CA SER A 57 -23.25 -21.44 -29.38
C SER A 57 -24.25 -22.56 -29.67
N ILE A 58 -24.81 -23.21 -28.63
CA ILE A 58 -25.81 -24.27 -28.77
C ILE A 58 -27.15 -23.69 -29.26
N PHE A 59 -27.56 -22.53 -28.77
CA PHE A 59 -28.77 -21.85 -29.25
C PHE A 59 -28.64 -21.44 -30.73
N TYR A 60 -27.43 -21.07 -31.17
CA TYR A 60 -27.10 -20.79 -32.56
C TYR A 60 -27.11 -22.04 -33.46
N LEU A 61 -26.64 -23.19 -32.97
CA LEU A 61 -26.53 -24.43 -33.76
C LEU A 61 -27.76 -25.37 -33.68
N GLY A 62 -28.56 -25.33 -32.62
CA GLY A 62 -29.61 -26.31 -32.32
C GLY A 62 -31.05 -25.77 -32.21
N GLY A 63 -31.26 -24.46 -32.23
CA GLY A 63 -32.58 -23.84 -32.09
C GLY A 63 -33.34 -23.74 -33.42
N ASN A 64 -34.57 -24.27 -33.44
CA ASN A 64 -35.49 -24.44 -34.58
C ASN A 64 -35.90 -23.16 -35.37
N ASN A 65 -35.20 -22.03 -35.24
CA ASN A 65 -35.51 -20.75 -35.88
C ASN A 65 -34.20 -20.03 -36.25
N GLY A 66 -33.53 -20.50 -37.32
CA GLY A 66 -32.20 -20.07 -37.74
C GLY A 66 -32.06 -18.63 -38.26
N LYS A 67 -32.53 -17.62 -37.52
CA LYS A 67 -32.37 -16.20 -37.92
C LYS A 67 -31.95 -15.20 -36.85
N HIS A 68 -31.97 -15.50 -35.55
CA HIS A 68 -31.56 -14.52 -34.53
C HIS A 68 -30.88 -15.19 -33.32
N GLY A 69 -29.58 -15.46 -33.43
CA GLY A 69 -28.78 -15.71 -32.23
C GLY A 69 -28.81 -14.46 -31.35
N PHE A 70 -29.02 -14.63 -30.04
CA PHE A 70 -29.09 -13.52 -29.08
C PHE A 70 -27.77 -12.73 -29.00
N ASP A 71 -26.63 -13.37 -29.31
CA ASP A 71 -25.31 -12.72 -29.45
C ASP A 71 -24.45 -13.42 -30.54
N PRO A 72 -24.66 -13.14 -31.84
CA PRO A 72 -23.92 -13.79 -32.92
C PRO A 72 -22.41 -13.49 -32.86
N TYR A 73 -21.58 -14.41 -33.37
CA TYR A 73 -20.13 -14.21 -33.45
C TYR A 73 -19.82 -12.94 -34.30
N PRO A 74 -19.00 -11.98 -33.83
CA PRO A 74 -18.19 -11.94 -32.61
C PRO A 74 -18.98 -11.38 -31.42
N TYR A 75 -19.14 -12.16 -30.34
CA TYR A 75 -19.96 -11.87 -29.15
C TYR A 75 -19.90 -10.39 -28.69
N ILE A 76 -20.79 -9.55 -29.21
CA ILE A 76 -20.71 -8.09 -29.12
C ILE A 76 -21.02 -7.63 -27.71
N LEU A 77 -21.98 -8.31 -27.05
CA LEU A 77 -22.40 -8.01 -25.69
C LEU A 77 -21.34 -8.44 -24.69
N LEU A 78 -20.74 -9.62 -24.90
CA LEU A 78 -19.66 -10.12 -24.05
C LEU A 78 -18.43 -9.19 -24.15
N ASN A 79 -18.03 -8.81 -25.36
CA ASN A 79 -16.89 -7.93 -25.57
C ASN A 79 -17.13 -6.51 -24.99
N LEU A 80 -18.35 -5.98 -25.11
CA LEU A 80 -18.74 -4.71 -24.51
C LEU A 80 -18.68 -4.77 -22.97
N PHE A 81 -19.20 -5.84 -22.38
CA PHE A 81 -19.19 -6.03 -20.93
C PHE A 81 -17.77 -6.20 -20.39
N LEU A 82 -16.90 -6.96 -21.08
CA LEU A 82 -15.48 -7.08 -20.74
C LEU A 82 -14.75 -5.75 -20.85
N SER A 83 -15.01 -4.96 -21.89
CA SER A 83 -14.43 -3.63 -22.06
C SER A 83 -14.85 -2.67 -20.94
N MET A 84 -16.13 -2.72 -20.54
CA MET A 84 -16.64 -1.94 -19.42
C MET A 84 -16.00 -2.36 -18.10
N LEU A 85 -15.89 -3.67 -17.84
CA LEU A 85 -15.19 -4.21 -16.67
C LEU A 85 -13.73 -3.80 -16.63
N ALA A 86 -13.03 -3.85 -17.77
CA ALA A 86 -11.65 -3.41 -17.87
C ALA A 86 -11.52 -1.90 -17.58
N GLY A 87 -12.46 -1.08 -18.08
CA GLY A 87 -12.51 0.36 -17.78
C GLY A 87 -12.71 0.65 -16.29
N VAL A 88 -13.63 -0.06 -15.62
CA VAL A 88 -13.86 0.05 -14.17
C VAL A 88 -12.61 -0.40 -13.39
N GLN A 89 -11.96 -1.49 -13.82
CA GLN A 89 -10.72 -1.97 -13.21
C GLN A 89 -9.58 -0.94 -13.35
N ALA A 90 -9.42 -0.34 -14.53
CA ALA A 90 -8.41 0.70 -14.77
C ALA A 90 -8.66 1.95 -13.91
N ALA A 91 -9.92 2.38 -13.76
CA ALA A 91 -10.28 3.48 -12.88
C ALA A 91 -9.98 3.17 -11.41
N ALA A 92 -10.31 1.95 -10.94
CA ALA A 92 -9.99 1.51 -9.58
C ALA A 92 -8.46 1.48 -9.34
N LEU A 93 -7.68 1.01 -10.32
CA LEU A 93 -6.22 1.01 -10.27
C LEU A 93 -5.66 2.44 -10.19
N LEU A 94 -6.21 3.37 -10.96
CA LEU A 94 -5.81 4.78 -10.92
C LEU A 94 -6.10 5.44 -9.57
N ILE A 95 -7.27 5.16 -8.98
CA ILE A 95 -7.62 5.64 -7.64
C ILE A 95 -6.66 5.06 -6.59
N ALA A 96 -6.35 3.77 -6.68
CA ALA A 96 -5.40 3.11 -5.79
C ALA A 96 -3.99 3.69 -5.91
N ALA A 97 -3.53 3.96 -7.14
CA ALA A 97 -2.25 4.59 -7.42
C ALA A 97 -2.18 6.00 -6.84
N LYS A 98 -3.21 6.83 -7.08
CA LYS A 98 -3.29 8.20 -6.53
C LYS A 98 -3.23 8.20 -5.00
N ARG A 99 -3.91 7.25 -4.35
CA ARG A 99 -3.90 7.12 -2.88
C ARG A 99 -2.52 6.67 -2.37
N ALA A 100 -1.88 5.73 -3.05
CA ALA A 100 -0.55 5.26 -2.67
C ALA A 100 0.51 6.38 -2.77
N ASP A 101 0.44 7.18 -3.83
CA ASP A 101 1.38 8.29 -4.07
C ASP A 101 1.23 9.40 -3.02
N ALA A 102 -0.02 9.75 -2.67
CA ALA A 102 -0.30 10.70 -1.59
C ALA A 102 0.29 10.26 -0.24
N ILE A 103 0.12 8.99 0.12
CA ILE A 103 0.68 8.41 1.36
C ILE A 103 2.22 8.43 1.32
N SER A 104 2.82 8.07 0.18
CA SER A 104 4.27 8.07 0.01
C SER A 104 4.89 9.46 0.20
N SER A 105 4.26 10.49 -0.35
CA SER A 105 4.70 11.88 -0.21
C SER A 105 4.66 12.36 1.25
N GLU A 106 3.58 12.05 1.97
CA GLU A 106 3.45 12.41 3.39
C GLU A 106 4.50 11.72 4.26
N ILE A 107 4.77 10.43 4.01
CA ILE A 107 5.82 9.68 4.70
C ILE A 107 7.20 10.28 4.42
N ALA A 108 7.48 10.70 3.18
CA ALA A 108 8.75 11.31 2.83
C ALA A 108 8.99 12.60 3.63
N ILE A 109 7.98 13.48 3.72
CA ILE A 109 8.05 14.72 4.50
C ILE A 109 8.28 14.42 6.00
N HIS A 110 7.59 13.43 6.56
CA HIS A 110 7.78 13.05 7.96
C HIS A 110 9.15 12.41 8.21
N THR A 111 9.64 11.60 7.27
CA THR A 111 10.96 10.96 7.38
C THR A 111 12.06 12.02 7.33
N GLU A 112 11.92 13.03 6.47
CA GLU A 112 12.84 14.17 6.39
C GLU A 112 12.89 14.92 7.73
N LYS A 113 11.74 15.34 8.26
CA LYS A 113 11.67 16.04 9.56
C LYS A 113 12.25 15.21 10.70
N ASN A 114 11.89 13.94 10.78
CA ASN A 114 12.42 13.04 11.81
C ASN A 114 13.93 12.84 11.67
N THR A 115 14.44 12.78 10.43
CA THR A 115 15.88 12.65 10.17
C THR A 115 16.63 13.90 10.62
N GLU A 116 16.10 15.09 10.33
CA GLU A 116 16.68 16.35 10.80
C GLU A 116 16.66 16.48 12.32
N GLU A 117 15.59 16.05 12.98
CA GLU A 117 15.51 16.00 14.44
C GLU A 117 16.52 15.01 15.05
N ILE A 118 16.67 13.82 14.46
CA ILE A 118 17.68 12.84 14.88
C ILE A 118 19.08 13.41 14.74
N LYS A 119 19.40 14.07 13.61
CA LYS A 119 20.71 14.72 13.41
C LYS A 119 20.97 15.78 14.48
N ARG A 120 19.96 16.61 14.79
CA ARG A 120 20.07 17.62 15.83
C ARG A 120 20.36 17.01 17.21
N LEU A 121 19.61 16.00 17.61
CA LEU A 121 19.82 15.30 18.89
C LEU A 121 21.19 14.60 18.96
N LEU A 122 21.67 14.08 17.82
CA LEU A 122 22.99 13.48 17.73
C LEU A 122 24.09 14.54 17.91
N GLN A 123 23.91 15.71 17.30
CA GLN A 123 24.82 16.84 17.44
C GLN A 123 24.86 17.34 18.89
N GLU A 124 23.70 17.50 19.53
CA GLU A 124 23.60 17.86 20.95
C GLU A 124 24.31 16.83 21.84
N ASN A 125 24.12 15.52 21.60
CA ASN A 125 24.85 14.48 22.35
C ASN A 125 26.36 14.53 22.12
N THR A 126 26.80 14.85 20.89
CA THR A 126 28.22 14.97 20.56
C THR A 126 28.84 16.15 21.31
N GLU A 127 28.16 17.29 21.34
CA GLU A 127 28.59 18.47 22.08
C GLU A 127 28.68 18.21 23.58
N LEU A 128 27.67 17.55 24.16
CA LEU A 128 27.70 17.14 25.57
C LEU A 128 28.87 16.20 25.86
N THR A 129 29.16 15.26 24.95
CA THR A 129 30.29 14.35 25.10
C THR A 129 31.63 15.09 25.08
N ILE A 130 31.79 16.08 24.20
CA ILE A 130 32.97 16.94 24.14
C ILE A 130 33.12 17.74 25.44
N ALA A 131 32.03 18.31 25.96
CA ALA A 131 32.03 19.06 27.21
C ALA A 131 32.41 18.17 28.42
N VAL A 132 31.88 16.95 28.49
CA VAL A 132 32.24 15.98 29.53
C VAL A 132 33.73 15.60 29.43
N LYS A 133 34.23 15.36 28.22
CA LYS A 133 35.67 15.09 28.01
C LYS A 133 36.52 16.26 28.49
N HIS A 134 36.16 17.48 28.12
CA HIS A 134 36.90 18.68 28.55
C HIS A 134 36.96 18.80 30.07
N ASN A 135 35.83 18.61 30.76
CA ASN A 135 35.80 18.61 32.22
C ASN A 135 36.69 17.51 32.83
N THR A 136 36.76 16.34 32.19
CA THR A 136 37.62 15.23 32.62
C THR A 136 39.10 15.56 32.42
N ASP A 137 39.47 16.14 31.27
CA ASP A 137 40.84 16.58 31.00
C ASP A 137 41.30 17.64 32.04
N LEU A 138 40.42 18.58 32.41
CA LEU A 138 40.70 19.57 33.47
C LEU A 138 40.92 18.91 34.83
N LEU A 139 40.12 17.88 35.18
CA LEU A 139 40.30 17.14 36.42
C LEU A 139 41.63 16.40 36.46
N GLU A 140 42.06 15.80 35.34
CA GLU A 140 43.39 15.19 35.24
C GLU A 140 44.51 16.23 35.43
N GLU A 141 44.38 17.41 34.83
CA GLU A 141 45.37 18.48 34.97
C GLU A 141 45.49 18.97 36.41
N ILE A 142 44.36 19.19 37.08
CA ILE A 142 44.34 19.54 38.51
C ILE A 142 44.98 18.42 39.35
N HIS A 143 44.62 17.15 39.11
CA HIS A 143 45.20 16.02 39.83
C HIS A 143 46.72 15.94 39.64
N ARG A 144 47.19 16.21 38.43
CA ARG A 144 48.62 16.29 38.10
C ARG A 144 49.33 17.40 38.87
N HIS A 145 48.75 18.59 38.95
CA HIS A 145 49.34 19.69 39.73
C HIS A 145 49.38 19.38 41.23
N VAL A 146 48.31 18.82 41.79
CA VAL A 146 48.26 18.45 43.22
C VAL A 146 49.25 17.33 43.56
N SER A 147 49.40 16.32 42.69
CA SER A 147 50.38 15.24 42.89
C SER A 147 51.83 15.73 42.79
N LEU A 148 52.12 16.76 42.00
CA LEU A 148 53.44 17.40 41.95
C LEU A 148 53.76 18.27 43.20
N LEU A 149 52.74 18.72 43.91
CA LEU A 149 52.85 19.54 45.12
C LEU A 149 52.83 18.71 46.42
N THR A 150 52.61 17.40 46.32
CA THR A 150 52.63 16.47 47.45
C THR A 150 53.98 15.71 47.42
N PRO A 151 54.88 15.94 48.40
CA PRO A 151 56.23 15.35 48.41
C PRO A 151 56.27 13.85 48.67
#